data_AF-A0A959SLJ3-F1
#
_entry.id   AF-A0A959SLJ3-F1
#
_cell.length_a   1.000
_cell.length_b   1.000
_cell.length_c   1.000
_cell.angle_alpha   90.00
_cell.angle_beta   90.00
_cell.angle_gamma   90.00
#
_symmetry.space_group_name_H-M   'P 1'
#
loop_
_entity.id
_entity.type
_entity.pdbx_description
1 polymer ?
#
loop_
_entity_poly.entity_id
_entity_poly.type
_entity_poly.pdbx_seq_one_letter_code
_entity_poly.pdbx_strand_id
1 'polypeptide(L)'
;MATTDDRVNELLGALGSISGITVKKMFGGVGFFKDGVMFGMLAQGVFRLKVHAGNQADFEKHGMKPYFSDAKKKGMPYWEVPEKILTDGKQLTAWAKMSMAEAAPPGVDVAALYEAAVRSIKEIEFKGKNMLYTSANGYMFSQVNKAGELGIRLSKPDQEKFIKAHGGGPFKSYGAVMKDHVRVPDTVLQDKKLLVKWLKLGLAHVMSLKPK
;
A
#
# COMPACT_ATOMS: atom_id res chain seq x y z
N MET A 1 33.73 -12.03 -12.47
CA MET A 1 32.59 -11.67 -11.59
C MET A 1 31.42 -11.28 -12.47
N ALA A 2 30.20 -11.69 -12.13
CA ALA A 2 29.00 -11.27 -12.88
C ALA A 2 28.87 -9.74 -12.84
N THR A 3 28.51 -9.14 -13.97
CA THR A 3 28.28 -7.69 -14.04
C THR A 3 26.94 -7.33 -13.39
N THR A 4 26.71 -6.04 -13.11
CA THR A 4 25.40 -5.58 -12.65
C THR A 4 24.30 -5.93 -13.66
N ASP A 5 24.59 -5.83 -14.96
CA ASP A 5 23.62 -6.13 -16.01
C ASP A 5 23.29 -7.63 -16.05
N ASP A 6 24.27 -8.53 -15.83
CA ASP A 6 24.03 -9.98 -15.71
C ASP A 6 23.09 -10.30 -14.54
N ARG A 7 23.33 -9.68 -13.38
CA ARG A 7 22.49 -9.89 -12.18
C ARG A 7 21.08 -9.33 -12.37
N VAL A 8 20.92 -8.22 -13.09
CA VAL A 8 19.60 -7.70 -13.46
C VAL A 8 18.84 -8.70 -14.33
N ASN A 9 19.49 -9.27 -15.34
CA ASN A 9 18.87 -10.26 -16.22
C ASN A 9 18.46 -11.54 -15.48
N GLU A 10 19.30 -12.02 -14.55
CA GLU A 10 18.97 -13.15 -13.67
C GLU A 10 17.72 -12.87 -12.83
N LEU A 11 17.67 -11.71 -12.17
CA LEU A 11 16.52 -11.30 -11.36
C LEU A 11 15.24 -11.14 -12.20
N LEU A 12 15.35 -10.60 -13.42
CA LEU A 12 14.22 -10.52 -14.36
C LEU A 12 13.74 -11.91 -14.78
N GLY A 13 14.66 -12.86 -15.01
CA GLY A 13 14.32 -14.26 -15.29
C GLY A 13 13.56 -14.90 -14.13
N ALA A 14 14.06 -14.73 -12.89
CA ALA A 14 13.41 -15.25 -11.69
C ALA A 14 12.03 -14.60 -11.42
N LEU A 15 11.87 -13.33 -11.79
CA LEU A 15 10.60 -12.58 -11.71
C LEU A 15 9.70 -12.76 -12.94
N GLY A 16 10.05 -13.66 -13.89
CA GLY A 16 9.37 -13.79 -15.17
C GLY A 16 7.87 -14.14 -15.10
N SER A 17 7.38 -14.58 -13.93
CA SER A 17 5.95 -14.77 -13.66
C SER A 17 5.17 -13.46 -13.47
N ILE A 18 5.85 -12.31 -13.43
CA ILE A 18 5.26 -10.97 -13.33
C ILE A 18 5.50 -10.24 -14.66
N SER A 19 4.44 -10.12 -15.46
CA SER A 19 4.49 -9.40 -16.73
C SER A 19 4.66 -7.89 -16.55
N GLY A 20 5.36 -7.22 -17.47
CA GLY A 20 5.42 -5.75 -17.51
C GLY A 20 6.35 -5.12 -16.48
N ILE A 21 7.34 -5.87 -15.97
CA ILE A 21 8.43 -5.29 -15.20
C ILE A 21 9.34 -4.48 -16.13
N THR A 22 9.72 -3.29 -15.70
CA THR A 22 10.71 -2.43 -16.36
C THR A 22 11.84 -2.10 -15.39
N VAL A 23 13.03 -1.82 -15.93
CA VAL A 23 14.20 -1.45 -15.12
C VAL A 23 14.77 -0.10 -15.55
N LYS A 24 15.28 0.67 -14.59
CA LYS A 24 15.94 1.96 -14.86
C LYS A 24 17.20 2.11 -14.01
N LYS A 25 18.30 2.55 -14.62
CA LYS A 25 19.52 2.93 -13.89
C LYS A 25 19.24 4.23 -13.11
N MET A 26 19.44 4.21 -11.80
CA MET A 26 19.19 5.36 -10.92
C MET A 26 19.90 5.19 -9.58
N PHE A 27 20.33 6.30 -8.98
CA PHE A 27 20.91 6.34 -7.63
C PHE A 27 22.09 5.36 -7.41
N GLY A 28 22.98 5.20 -8.39
CA GLY A 28 24.13 4.28 -8.28
C GLY A 28 23.76 2.79 -8.32
N GLY A 29 22.54 2.46 -8.77
CA GLY A 29 22.06 1.09 -8.95
C GLY A 29 21.01 0.98 -10.06
N VAL A 30 20.17 -0.04 -9.97
CA VAL A 30 19.08 -0.34 -10.91
C VAL A 30 17.78 -0.51 -10.16
N GLY A 31 16.77 0.31 -10.47
CA GLY A 31 15.43 0.18 -9.93
C GLY A 31 14.54 -0.72 -10.79
N PHE A 32 13.68 -1.49 -10.15
CA PHE A 32 12.70 -2.39 -10.76
C PHE A 32 11.29 -1.85 -10.55
N PHE A 33 10.52 -1.77 -11.63
CA PHE A 33 9.25 -1.08 -11.70
C PHE A 33 8.15 -1.95 -12.31
N LYS A 34 6.93 -1.81 -11.81
CA LYS A 34 5.70 -2.33 -12.44
C LYS A 34 4.72 -1.18 -12.56
N ASP A 35 4.22 -0.93 -13.77
CA ASP A 35 3.26 0.17 -14.06
C ASP A 35 3.72 1.53 -13.51
N GLY A 36 5.02 1.82 -13.62
CA GLY A 36 5.61 3.07 -13.12
C GLY A 36 5.94 3.10 -11.63
N VAL A 37 5.55 2.09 -10.85
CA VAL A 37 5.81 2.00 -9.41
C VAL A 37 7.06 1.16 -9.12
N MET A 38 8.03 1.75 -8.43
CA MET A 38 9.25 1.05 -8.00
C MET A 38 8.94 0.08 -6.85
N PHE A 39 9.24 -1.20 -7.05
CA PHE A 39 9.04 -2.26 -6.05
C PHE A 39 10.33 -2.92 -5.59
N GLY A 40 11.43 -2.75 -6.33
CA GLY A 40 12.72 -3.35 -6.01
C GLY A 40 13.90 -2.52 -6.49
N MET A 41 15.09 -2.83 -5.98
CA MET A 41 16.33 -2.14 -6.31
C MET A 41 17.53 -3.08 -6.18
N LEU A 42 18.41 -3.09 -7.18
CA LEU A 42 19.74 -3.69 -7.10
C LEU A 42 20.77 -2.57 -6.98
N ALA A 43 21.48 -2.51 -5.85
CA ALA A 43 22.55 -1.54 -5.64
C ALA A 43 23.65 -2.18 -4.79
N GLN A 44 24.91 -1.92 -5.14
CA GLN A 44 26.09 -2.53 -4.49
C GLN A 44 26.03 -4.07 -4.47
N GLY A 45 25.50 -4.67 -5.54
CA GLY A 45 25.33 -6.14 -5.65
C GLY A 45 24.17 -6.74 -4.85
N VAL A 46 23.48 -5.93 -4.02
CA VAL A 46 22.41 -6.41 -3.13
C VAL A 46 21.05 -6.04 -3.69
N PHE A 47 20.20 -7.04 -3.91
CA PHE A 47 18.80 -6.85 -4.29
C PHE A 47 17.94 -6.59 -3.05
N ARG A 48 17.08 -5.58 -3.17
CA ARG A 48 16.21 -5.12 -2.09
C ARG A 48 14.80 -4.95 -2.60
N LEU A 49 13.84 -5.26 -1.76
CA LEU A 49 12.42 -5.11 -2.04
C LEU A 49 11.81 -3.98 -1.20
N LYS A 50 10.81 -3.30 -1.75
CA LYS A 50 10.13 -2.21 -1.07
C LYS A 50 9.25 -2.76 0.06
N VAL A 51 9.36 -2.17 1.24
CA VAL A 51 8.61 -2.51 2.45
C VAL A 51 7.79 -1.31 2.89
N HIS A 52 6.53 -1.55 3.22
CA HIS A 52 5.61 -0.58 3.77
C HIS A 52 5.02 -1.12 5.08
N ALA A 53 4.31 -0.27 5.82
CA ALA A 53 3.75 -0.64 7.12
C ALA A 53 2.80 -1.86 7.05
N GLY A 54 2.22 -2.12 5.87
CA GLY A 54 1.35 -3.27 5.61
C GLY A 54 2.08 -4.61 5.63
N ASN A 55 3.29 -4.69 5.07
CA ASN A 55 4.02 -5.94 4.85
C ASN A 55 5.28 -6.11 5.73
N GLN A 56 5.66 -5.11 6.52
CA GLN A 56 6.90 -5.13 7.32
C GLN A 56 7.03 -6.36 8.24
N ALA A 57 5.97 -6.75 8.94
CA ALA A 57 6.02 -7.89 9.87
C ALA A 57 6.35 -9.21 9.16
N ASP A 58 5.85 -9.40 7.93
CA ASP A 58 6.16 -10.60 7.13
C ASP A 58 7.62 -10.61 6.68
N PHE A 59 8.15 -9.45 6.29
CA PHE A 59 9.55 -9.28 5.87
C PHE A 59 10.53 -9.52 7.04
N GLU A 60 10.23 -8.96 8.22
CA GLU A 60 11.00 -9.17 9.45
C GLU A 60 11.05 -10.66 9.83
N LYS A 61 9.91 -11.34 9.81
CA LYS A 61 9.79 -12.77 10.13
C LYS A 61 10.67 -13.66 9.25
N HIS A 62 10.94 -13.25 8.01
CA HIS A 62 11.76 -14.01 7.07
C HIS A 62 13.23 -13.55 7.02
N GLY A 63 13.64 -12.70 7.95
CA GLY A 63 15.02 -12.26 8.13
C GLY A 63 15.49 -11.24 7.10
N MET A 64 14.56 -10.55 6.41
CA MET A 64 14.90 -9.42 5.57
C MET A 64 15.29 -8.23 6.45
N LYS A 65 16.29 -7.44 6.03
CA LYS A 65 16.85 -6.36 6.86
C LYS A 65 16.65 -4.99 6.21
N PRO A 66 16.27 -3.95 6.97
CA PRO A 66 16.15 -2.60 6.43
C PRO A 66 17.50 -2.08 5.91
N TYR A 67 17.47 -1.41 4.77
CA TYR A 67 18.63 -0.71 4.23
C TYR A 67 18.65 0.75 4.69
N PHE A 68 19.68 1.09 5.46
CA PHE A 68 19.98 2.47 5.84
C PHE A 68 21.07 2.99 4.90
N SER A 69 20.76 4.01 4.08
CA SER A 69 21.83 4.72 3.35
C SER A 69 22.48 5.74 4.28
N ASP A 70 23.81 5.80 4.29
CA ASP A 70 24.58 6.74 5.11
C ASP A 70 24.20 8.22 4.87
N ALA A 71 23.70 8.55 3.67
CA ALA A 71 23.37 9.91 3.26
C ALA A 71 22.03 10.47 3.77
N LYS A 72 21.12 9.64 4.32
CA LYS A 72 19.77 10.09 4.72
C LYS A 72 19.42 9.64 6.15
N LYS A 73 19.14 10.62 7.01
CA LYS A 73 18.65 10.42 8.40
C LYS A 73 17.31 9.68 8.52
N LYS A 74 16.59 9.45 7.41
CA LYS A 74 15.45 8.54 7.31
C LYS A 74 15.84 7.38 6.38
N GLY A 75 15.88 6.16 6.91
CA GLY A 75 16.15 4.94 6.13
C GLY A 75 15.23 4.83 4.91
N MET A 76 15.72 4.23 3.83
CA MET A 76 14.88 3.99 2.66
C MET A 76 13.99 2.76 2.92
N PRO A 77 12.77 2.70 2.35
CA PRO A 77 11.84 1.60 2.55
C PRO A 77 12.25 0.36 1.75
N TYR A 78 13.55 0.06 1.62
CA TYR A 78 14.07 -1.06 0.84
C TYR A 78 14.78 -2.02 1.78
N TRP A 79 14.39 -3.29 1.73
CA TRP A 79 14.89 -4.31 2.63
C TRP A 79 15.61 -5.38 1.83
N GLU A 80 16.78 -5.79 2.33
CA GLU A 80 17.62 -6.80 1.72
C GLU A 80 16.90 -8.14 1.66
N VAL A 81 16.87 -8.71 0.45
CA VAL A 81 16.28 -10.02 0.19
C VAL A 81 17.39 -11.08 0.34
N PRO A 82 17.24 -12.05 1.26
CA PRO A 82 18.20 -13.14 1.43
C PRO A 82 18.44 -13.93 0.14
N GLU A 83 19.68 -14.37 -0.09
CA GLU A 83 20.06 -15.12 -1.29
C GLU A 83 19.17 -16.36 -1.51
N LYS A 84 18.81 -17.07 -0.43
CA LYS A 84 17.89 -18.23 -0.47
C LYS A 84 16.51 -17.93 -1.08
N ILE A 85 16.06 -16.68 -1.01
CA ILE A 85 14.80 -16.21 -1.60
C ILE A 85 15.05 -15.81 -3.05
N LEU A 86 16.20 -15.21 -3.37
CA LEU A 86 16.56 -14.84 -4.74
C LEU A 86 16.69 -16.07 -5.66
N THR A 87 17.19 -17.19 -5.13
CA THR A 87 17.33 -18.45 -5.89
C THR A 87 16.04 -19.27 -6.00
N ASP A 88 14.97 -18.88 -5.31
CA ASP A 88 13.64 -19.48 -5.42
C ASP A 88 12.68 -18.50 -6.13
N GLY A 89 12.55 -18.66 -7.45
CA GLY A 89 11.72 -17.77 -8.27
C GLY A 89 10.25 -17.68 -7.83
N LYS A 90 9.69 -18.72 -7.20
CA LYS A 90 8.32 -18.67 -6.66
C LYS A 90 8.26 -17.77 -5.43
N GLN A 91 9.20 -17.92 -4.50
CA GLN A 91 9.28 -17.06 -3.32
C GLN A 91 9.58 -15.62 -3.71
N LEU A 92 10.57 -15.39 -4.58
CA LEU A 92 10.92 -14.06 -5.05
C LEU A 92 9.71 -13.35 -5.69
N THR A 93 8.96 -14.07 -6.52
CA THR A 93 7.72 -13.57 -7.13
C THR A 93 6.67 -13.21 -6.07
N ALA A 94 6.48 -14.05 -5.05
CA ALA A 94 5.52 -13.78 -3.98
C ALA A 94 5.90 -12.51 -3.19
N TRP A 95 7.16 -12.37 -2.80
CA TRP A 95 7.65 -11.20 -2.09
C TRP A 95 7.62 -9.93 -2.96
N ALA A 96 7.98 -10.03 -4.24
CA ALA A 96 7.87 -8.91 -5.16
C ALA A 96 6.42 -8.43 -5.32
N LYS A 97 5.46 -9.36 -5.42
CA LYS A 97 4.03 -9.04 -5.42
C LYS A 97 3.59 -8.37 -4.10
N MET A 98 4.10 -8.83 -2.96
CA MET A 98 3.84 -8.17 -1.67
C MET A 98 4.44 -6.78 -1.58
N SER A 99 5.59 -6.52 -2.22
CA SER A 99 6.17 -5.17 -2.34
C SER A 99 5.40 -4.25 -3.29
N MET A 100 4.71 -4.83 -4.27
CA MET A 100 3.79 -4.11 -5.18
C MET A 100 2.43 -3.85 -4.53
N ALA A 101 2.03 -4.64 -3.53
CA ALA A 101 0.72 -4.59 -2.87
C ALA A 101 0.57 -3.39 -1.91
N GLU A 102 0.54 -2.19 -2.50
CA GLU A 102 0.20 -0.87 -1.95
C GLU A 102 0.84 -0.46 -0.61
N ALA A 103 1.86 0.40 -0.73
CA ALA A 103 1.63 1.82 -0.44
C ALA A 103 1.29 2.52 -1.78
N ALA A 104 0.31 3.43 -1.80
CA ALA A 104 -0.20 4.10 -3.00
C ALA A 104 0.93 4.55 -3.97
N PRO A 105 0.73 4.46 -5.31
CA PRO A 105 1.66 4.94 -6.31
C PRO A 105 2.09 6.37 -6.02
N PRO A 106 3.36 6.74 -6.26
CA PRO A 106 3.73 8.14 -6.37
C PRO A 106 2.88 8.78 -7.48
N GLY A 107 1.95 9.67 -7.11
CA GLY A 107 1.09 10.41 -8.04
C GLY A 107 -0.42 10.31 -7.80
N VAL A 108 -0.91 9.37 -6.97
CA VAL A 108 -2.33 9.36 -6.57
C VAL A 108 -2.51 10.28 -5.37
N ASP A 109 -3.16 11.43 -5.59
CA ASP A 109 -3.55 12.33 -4.50
C ASP A 109 -4.79 11.78 -3.79
N VAL A 110 -4.56 10.84 -2.86
CA VAL A 110 -5.62 10.20 -2.07
C VAL A 110 -6.45 11.22 -1.31
N ALA A 111 -5.81 12.29 -0.81
CA ALA A 111 -6.49 13.35 -0.09
C ALA A 111 -7.49 14.08 -1.00
N ALA A 112 -7.07 14.47 -2.22
CA ALA A 112 -7.94 15.15 -3.18
C ALA A 112 -9.09 14.26 -3.67
N LEU A 113 -8.81 12.98 -3.99
CA LEU A 113 -9.85 12.02 -4.42
C LEU A 113 -10.88 11.78 -3.32
N TYR A 114 -10.41 11.59 -2.10
CA TYR A 114 -11.26 11.42 -0.93
C TYR A 114 -12.11 12.66 -0.65
N GLU A 115 -11.51 13.85 -0.64
CA GLU A 115 -12.23 15.11 -0.47
C GLU A 115 -13.32 15.29 -1.54
N ALA A 116 -12.98 15.07 -2.81
CA ALA A 116 -13.92 15.20 -3.92
C ALA A 116 -15.09 14.19 -3.82
N ALA A 117 -14.85 12.99 -3.28
CA ALA A 117 -15.88 11.99 -3.04
C ALA A 117 -16.78 12.40 -1.86
N VAL A 118 -16.21 12.77 -0.71
CA VAL A 118 -17.01 13.16 0.47
C VAL A 118 -17.85 14.40 0.19
N ARG A 119 -17.28 15.44 -0.45
CA ARG A 119 -18.03 16.66 -0.79
C ARG A 119 -19.20 16.42 -1.74
N SER A 120 -19.25 15.27 -2.43
CA SER A 120 -20.39 14.88 -3.26
C SER A 120 -21.53 14.18 -2.49
N ILE A 121 -21.32 13.87 -1.22
CA ILE A 121 -22.29 13.23 -0.33
C ILE A 121 -22.79 14.28 0.67
N LYS A 122 -24.04 14.72 0.52
CA LYS A 122 -24.61 15.83 1.32
C LYS A 122 -24.78 15.47 2.80
N GLU A 123 -24.88 14.18 3.08
CA GLU A 123 -25.15 13.62 4.40
C GLU A 123 -23.89 13.50 5.28
N ILE A 124 -22.71 13.82 4.73
CA ILE A 124 -21.43 13.66 5.42
C ILE A 124 -20.79 15.01 5.72
N GLU A 125 -20.46 15.23 6.98
CA GLU A 125 -19.61 16.34 7.39
C GLU A 125 -18.13 15.97 7.21
N PHE A 126 -17.43 16.72 6.38
CA PHE A 126 -15.99 16.56 6.14
C PHE A 126 -15.18 17.34 7.19
N LYS A 127 -14.28 16.67 7.93
CA LYS A 127 -13.57 17.24 9.09
C LYS A 127 -12.05 17.14 8.97
N GLY A 128 -11.39 18.16 9.55
CA GLY A 128 -9.94 18.21 9.82
C GLY A 128 -9.12 19.04 8.83
N LYS A 129 -8.22 19.91 9.36
CA LYS A 129 -7.29 20.73 8.55
C LYS A 129 -6.03 19.97 8.08
N ASN A 130 -5.53 19.04 8.91
CA ASN A 130 -4.28 18.30 8.65
C ASN A 130 -4.49 16.78 8.50
N MET A 131 -5.62 16.25 8.95
CA MET A 131 -6.02 14.85 8.79
C MET A 131 -7.45 14.84 8.30
N LEU A 132 -7.66 14.38 7.07
CA LEU A 132 -8.97 14.34 6.47
C LEU A 132 -9.73 13.13 7.01
N TYR A 133 -10.87 13.37 7.66
CA TYR A 133 -11.72 12.31 8.18
C TYR A 133 -13.19 12.70 8.13
N THR A 134 -14.06 11.70 8.28
CA THR A 134 -15.51 11.89 8.42
C THR A 134 -16.01 11.24 9.68
N SER A 135 -17.03 11.85 10.29
CA SER A 135 -17.73 11.26 11.41
C SER A 135 -19.23 11.48 11.31
N ALA A 136 -19.99 10.53 11.84
CA ALA A 136 -21.44 10.59 12.00
C ALA A 136 -21.84 9.78 13.23
N ASN A 137 -22.89 10.19 13.92
CA ASN A 137 -23.39 9.50 15.13
C ASN A 137 -22.31 9.27 16.22
N GLY A 138 -21.36 10.21 16.35
CA GLY A 138 -20.24 10.11 17.30
C GLY A 138 -19.11 9.15 16.88
N TYR A 139 -19.19 8.52 15.70
CA TYR A 139 -18.17 7.61 15.20
C TYR A 139 -17.44 8.17 13.99
N MET A 140 -16.10 8.10 14.02
CA MET A 140 -15.30 8.24 12.81
C MET A 140 -15.51 7.01 11.93
N PHE A 141 -15.77 7.23 10.64
CA PHE A 141 -16.02 6.15 9.69
C PHE A 141 -15.19 6.20 8.42
N SER A 142 -14.43 7.26 8.18
CA SER A 142 -13.33 7.20 7.23
C SER A 142 -12.24 8.20 7.54
N GLN A 143 -11.00 7.88 7.19
CA GLN A 143 -9.86 8.79 7.35
C GLN A 143 -8.71 8.47 6.39
N VAL A 144 -7.94 9.50 6.04
CA VAL A 144 -6.63 9.34 5.41
C VAL A 144 -5.55 9.30 6.51
N ASN A 145 -4.70 8.27 6.51
CA ASN A 145 -3.61 8.15 7.48
C ASN A 145 -2.34 8.90 7.04
N LYS A 146 -1.31 8.92 7.90
CA LYS A 146 0.00 9.55 7.60
C LYS A 146 0.76 8.87 6.46
N ALA A 147 0.40 7.66 6.08
CA ALA A 147 0.97 6.94 4.93
C ALA A 147 0.25 7.27 3.62
N GLY A 148 -0.78 8.12 3.65
CA GLY A 148 -1.58 8.47 2.48
C GLY A 148 -2.60 7.40 2.09
N GLU A 149 -2.92 6.47 2.99
CA GLU A 149 -3.93 5.43 2.73
C GLU A 149 -5.30 5.88 3.26
N LEU A 150 -6.38 5.58 2.54
CA LEU A 150 -7.74 5.77 3.01
C LEU A 150 -8.26 4.51 3.71
N GLY A 151 -8.82 4.69 4.89
CA GLY A 151 -9.57 3.65 5.60
C GLY A 151 -11.06 4.00 5.65
N ILE A 152 -11.93 3.00 5.49
CA ILE A 152 -13.38 3.14 5.67
C ILE A 152 -13.85 2.10 6.69
N ARG A 153 -14.64 2.55 7.66
CA ARG A 153 -15.34 1.71 8.61
C ARG A 153 -16.58 1.10 7.95
N LEU A 154 -16.69 -0.21 7.93
CA LEU A 154 -17.81 -0.92 7.34
C LEU A 154 -18.38 -1.96 8.31
N SER A 155 -19.63 -2.38 8.06
CA SER A 155 -20.20 -3.55 8.74
C SER A 155 -19.39 -4.81 8.41
N LYS A 156 -19.34 -5.82 9.27
CA LYS A 156 -18.61 -7.07 8.97
C LYS A 156 -19.02 -7.70 7.61
N PRO A 157 -20.32 -7.83 7.28
CA PRO A 157 -20.72 -8.34 5.97
C PRO A 157 -20.20 -7.50 4.80
N ASP A 158 -20.16 -6.18 4.95
CA ASP A 158 -19.69 -5.30 3.88
C ASP A 158 -18.16 -5.25 3.79
N GLN A 159 -17.43 -5.46 4.90
CA GLN A 159 -15.98 -5.69 4.87
C GLN A 159 -15.64 -6.94 4.05
N GLU A 160 -16.35 -8.05 4.29
CA GLU A 160 -16.14 -9.30 3.55
C GLU A 160 -16.41 -9.11 2.05
N LYS A 161 -17.53 -8.45 1.70
CA LYS A 161 -17.85 -8.11 0.31
C LYS A 161 -16.79 -7.20 -0.31
N PHE A 162 -16.35 -6.18 0.41
CA PHE A 162 -15.36 -5.22 -0.06
C PHE A 162 -14.02 -5.90 -0.35
N ILE A 163 -13.53 -6.70 0.61
CA ILE A 163 -12.25 -7.41 0.49
C ILE A 163 -12.33 -8.42 -0.66
N LYS A 164 -13.42 -9.20 -0.76
CA LYS A 164 -13.61 -10.17 -1.83
C LYS A 164 -13.67 -9.52 -3.22
N ALA A 165 -14.31 -8.35 -3.33
CA ALA A 165 -14.52 -7.68 -4.61
C ALA A 165 -13.32 -6.83 -5.06
N HIS A 166 -12.59 -6.24 -4.11
CA HIS A 166 -11.63 -5.17 -4.41
C HIS A 166 -10.22 -5.42 -3.88
N GLY A 167 -9.99 -6.43 -3.04
CA GLY A 167 -8.66 -6.72 -2.49
C GLY A 167 -8.22 -5.75 -1.39
N GLY A 168 -9.16 -5.11 -0.69
CA GLY A 168 -8.88 -4.32 0.52
C GLY A 168 -8.24 -5.15 1.63
N GLY A 169 -7.67 -4.48 2.62
CA GLY A 169 -6.97 -5.14 3.74
C GLY A 169 -7.16 -4.43 5.07
N PRO A 170 -6.48 -4.88 6.15
CA PRO A 170 -6.52 -4.19 7.43
C PRO A 170 -6.02 -2.75 7.30
N PHE A 171 -6.82 -1.79 7.74
CA PHE A 171 -6.39 -0.40 7.77
C PHE A 171 -5.55 -0.13 9.03
N LYS A 172 -4.35 0.43 8.86
CA LYS A 172 -3.47 0.80 9.98
C LYS A 172 -3.44 2.32 10.13
N SER A 173 -3.58 2.81 11.35
CA SER A 173 -3.44 4.23 11.68
C SER A 173 -2.95 4.37 13.10
N TYR A 174 -2.16 5.42 13.39
CA TYR A 174 -1.56 5.65 14.70
C TYR A 174 -0.78 4.44 15.27
N GLY A 175 -0.12 3.66 14.41
CA GLY A 175 0.68 2.50 14.80
C GLY A 175 -0.13 1.24 15.16
N ALA A 176 -1.45 1.25 15.01
CA ALA A 176 -2.31 0.10 15.28
C ALA A 176 -3.23 -0.22 14.10
N VAL A 177 -3.73 -1.47 14.05
CA VAL A 177 -4.82 -1.86 13.14
C VAL A 177 -6.11 -1.25 13.68
N MET A 178 -6.78 -0.45 12.86
CA MET A 178 -8.05 0.16 13.21
C MET A 178 -9.18 -0.84 13.11
N LYS A 179 -9.84 -1.08 14.25
CA LYS A 179 -10.99 -1.99 14.32
C LYS A 179 -12.11 -1.53 13.38
N ASP A 180 -12.74 -2.50 12.72
CA ASP A 180 -13.84 -2.34 11.77
C ASP A 180 -13.52 -1.51 10.52
N HIS A 181 -12.25 -1.14 10.29
CA HIS A 181 -11.82 -0.39 9.11
C HIS A 181 -11.11 -1.29 8.11
N VAL A 182 -11.45 -1.10 6.84
CA VAL A 182 -10.75 -1.68 5.70
C VAL A 182 -9.99 -0.59 4.95
N ARG A 183 -8.77 -0.92 4.51
CA ARG A 183 -7.97 -0.09 3.61
C ARG A 183 -8.62 -0.12 2.24
N VAL A 184 -8.82 1.06 1.66
CA VAL A 184 -9.36 1.25 0.32
C VAL A 184 -8.22 1.18 -0.71
N PRO A 185 -8.27 0.24 -1.66
CA PRO A 185 -7.29 0.14 -2.74
C PRO A 185 -7.40 1.30 -3.74
N ASP A 186 -6.33 1.55 -4.47
CA ASP A 186 -6.25 2.63 -5.46
C ASP A 186 -7.27 2.46 -6.59
N THR A 187 -7.58 1.22 -6.97
CA THR A 187 -8.62 0.90 -7.96
C THR A 187 -9.99 1.42 -7.53
N VAL A 188 -10.28 1.42 -6.22
CA VAL A 188 -11.51 1.99 -5.67
C VAL A 188 -11.39 3.50 -5.49
N LEU A 189 -10.21 4.01 -5.10
CA LEU A 189 -9.97 5.45 -4.94
C LEU A 189 -10.16 6.23 -6.24
N GLN A 190 -9.70 5.67 -7.36
CA GLN A 190 -9.77 6.31 -8.68
C GLN A 190 -11.17 6.23 -9.31
N ASP A 191 -12.02 5.29 -8.89
CA ASP A 191 -13.42 5.25 -9.27
C ASP A 191 -14.27 6.02 -8.25
N LYS A 192 -14.51 7.30 -8.52
CA LYS A 192 -15.31 8.17 -7.64
C LYS A 192 -16.70 7.60 -7.32
N LYS A 193 -17.38 6.96 -8.28
CA LYS A 193 -18.74 6.43 -8.05
C LYS A 193 -18.67 5.25 -7.08
N LEU A 194 -17.68 4.38 -7.26
CA LEU A 194 -17.46 3.25 -6.39
C LEU A 194 -17.02 3.69 -4.99
N LEU A 195 -16.11 4.67 -4.88
CA LEU A 195 -15.69 5.24 -3.61
C LEU A 195 -16.88 5.85 -2.84
N VAL A 196 -17.73 6.63 -3.52
CA VAL A 196 -18.95 7.21 -2.93
C VAL A 196 -19.90 6.12 -2.42
N LYS A 197 -20.09 5.03 -3.17
CA LYS A 197 -20.93 3.90 -2.74
C LYS A 197 -20.44 3.34 -1.40
N TRP A 198 -19.13 3.11 -1.26
CA TRP A 198 -18.55 2.54 -0.05
C TRP A 198 -18.54 3.52 1.13
N LEU A 199 -18.32 4.81 0.89
CA LEU A 199 -18.48 5.84 1.91
C LEU A 199 -19.91 5.93 2.44
N LYS A 200 -20.92 5.80 1.57
CA LYS A 200 -22.33 5.74 1.98
C LYS A 200 -22.66 4.50 2.80
N LEU A 201 -22.06 3.35 2.48
CA LEU A 201 -22.21 2.15 3.31
C LEU A 201 -21.56 2.32 4.69
N GLY A 202 -20.40 2.97 4.76
CA GLY A 202 -19.77 3.30 6.03
C GLY A 202 -20.62 4.26 6.87
N LEU A 203 -21.18 5.29 6.24
CA LEU A 203 -22.14 6.20 6.87
C LEU A 203 -23.36 5.43 7.42
N ALA A 204 -24.01 4.63 6.58
CA ALA A 204 -25.18 3.84 6.97
C ALA A 204 -24.87 2.91 8.16
N HIS A 205 -23.68 2.29 8.16
CA HIS A 205 -23.24 1.46 9.26
C HIS A 205 -23.10 2.23 10.57
N VAL A 206 -22.40 3.37 10.58
CA VAL A 206 -22.25 4.13 11.84
C VAL A 206 -23.54 4.79 12.32
N MET A 207 -24.44 5.13 11.41
CA MET A 207 -25.79 5.62 11.74
C MET A 207 -26.67 4.51 12.34
N SER A 208 -26.40 3.23 12.06
CA SER A 208 -27.14 2.11 12.67
C SER A 208 -26.62 1.72 14.07
N LEU A 209 -25.51 2.31 14.53
CA LEU A 209 -24.95 2.06 15.86
C LEU A 209 -25.67 2.92 16.91
N LYS A 210 -25.58 2.53 18.20
CA LYS A 210 -26.00 3.41 19.29
C LYS A 210 -25.13 4.67 19.29
N PRO A 211 -25.68 5.89 19.46
CA PRO A 211 -24.87 7.10 19.53
C PRO A 211 -23.77 7.00 20.58
N LYS A 212 -22.59 7.54 20.27
CA LYS A 212 -21.42 7.56 21.16
C LYS A 212 -21.37 8.79 22.05
#